data_AF-A0A800G0V7-F1
#
_entry.id   AF-A0A800G0V7-F1
#
_cell.length_a   1.000
_cell.length_b   1.000
_cell.length_c   1.000
_cell.angle_alpha   90.00
_cell.angle_beta   90.00
_cell.angle_gamma   90.00
#
_symmetry.space_group_name_H-M   'P 1'
#
loop_
_entity.id
_entity.type
_entity.pdbx_description
1 polymer ?
#
loop_
_entity_poly.entity_id
_entity_poly.type
_entity_poly.pdbx_seq_one_letter_code
_entity_poly.pdbx_strand_id
1 'polypeptide(L)'
;MRFVVLGILVLAAPCAGATAQENLYQDAHLRNLYVERRLALEKAWAEAGEEDRERVRASARANKTGGQPALYAASAQVLTDARFMLAGDVKAVSELSLQSRVACSLDLMVLPGAFGAVDRDRGDALIVRVLPAYTRLYQRVLPEQIQLTMIWVSPDGQETRARSEPVHRGALVLPGFEMYFHAPPSKPGTWNLIPEVEWGGVKGRGVPVPVEGVRALFDRYDRLGSQAGSGEFERAALTSLERILLHGGRDAGDPSVEELLGGEAPARAHRSVHSWAGEGACYQLDPKEGTSAKGVVVVVSPVLHEAGWALVGDEGKGWRELAAAAAQRVILTELSPSQGSGPDVFDLLARLRREHPGLPLTLVLHGSGLGRLQLSLMRSDGQAPFDRLVVDSVLWGAPVRSLVAVPTLFVCPLEEKAEGLQPSNVSVDNASSPSVYEVRSVDLPVISGARLPGWINQWIALLD
;
A
#
# COMPACT_ATOMS: atom_id res chain seq x y z
N MET A 1 32.51 -22.13 17.05
CA MET A 1 32.25 -22.95 15.84
C MET A 1 30.79 -22.81 15.40
N ARG A 2 30.43 -21.70 14.73
CA ARG A 2 29.08 -21.40 14.21
C ARG A 2 29.13 -20.67 12.84
N PHE A 3 30.12 -20.99 12.01
CA PHE A 3 30.36 -20.31 10.72
C PHE A 3 29.95 -21.13 9.48
N VAL A 4 29.14 -22.19 9.62
CA VAL A 4 28.86 -23.13 8.52
C VAL A 4 27.38 -23.14 8.08
N VAL A 5 26.46 -22.51 8.81
CA VAL A 5 25.02 -22.66 8.49
C VAL A 5 24.52 -21.70 7.42
N LEU A 6 25.06 -20.47 7.30
CA LEU A 6 24.65 -19.56 6.21
C LEU A 6 25.40 -19.82 4.88
N GLY A 7 26.65 -20.27 4.94
CA GLY A 7 27.47 -20.53 3.75
C GLY A 7 27.03 -21.76 2.93
N ILE A 8 26.23 -22.66 3.52
CA ILE A 8 25.71 -23.86 2.84
C ILE A 8 24.34 -23.61 2.20
N LEU A 9 23.57 -22.61 2.64
CA LEU A 9 22.27 -22.29 2.06
C LEU A 9 22.36 -21.67 0.64
N VAL A 10 23.54 -21.23 0.22
CA VAL A 10 23.77 -20.65 -1.13
C VAL A 10 24.12 -21.72 -2.18
N LEU A 11 24.40 -22.98 -1.80
CA LEU A 11 24.96 -23.97 -2.74
C LEU A 11 24.13 -25.25 -2.97
N ALA A 12 22.90 -25.33 -2.46
CA ALA A 12 22.01 -26.45 -2.81
C ALA A 12 20.53 -26.05 -2.76
N ALA A 13 20.06 -25.29 -3.75
CA ALA A 13 18.64 -25.27 -4.09
C ALA A 13 18.41 -26.32 -5.19
N PRO A 14 17.88 -27.52 -4.87
CA PRO A 14 17.33 -28.36 -5.92
C PRO A 14 16.09 -27.65 -6.49
N CYS A 15 15.93 -27.71 -7.81
CA CYS A 15 14.70 -27.33 -8.50
C CYS A 15 13.53 -28.15 -7.93
N ALA A 16 12.88 -27.64 -6.89
CA ALA A 16 11.67 -28.18 -6.29
C ALA A 16 10.76 -26.98 -6.02
N GLY A 17 9.48 -27.10 -6.36
CA GLY A 17 8.52 -26.00 -6.38
C GLY A 17 8.52 -25.16 -5.11
N ALA A 18 8.21 -23.86 -5.29
CA ALA A 18 8.15 -22.87 -4.23
C ALA A 18 7.55 -23.45 -2.95
N THR A 19 8.34 -23.44 -1.87
CA THR A 19 7.89 -23.88 -0.56
C THR A 19 6.66 -23.05 -0.14
N ALA A 20 5.80 -23.59 0.74
CA ALA A 20 4.62 -22.86 1.22
C ALA A 20 4.98 -21.48 1.79
N GLN A 21 6.16 -21.34 2.38
CA GLN A 21 6.71 -20.09 2.90
C GLN A 21 7.12 -19.11 1.78
N GLU A 22 7.69 -19.58 0.66
CA GLU A 22 8.00 -18.73 -0.50
C GLU A 22 6.75 -18.18 -1.18
N ASN A 23 5.69 -18.98 -1.30
CA ASN A 23 4.41 -18.52 -1.84
C ASN A 23 3.78 -17.42 -0.95
N LEU A 24 3.88 -17.57 0.38
CA LEU A 24 3.41 -16.53 1.32
C LEU A 24 4.15 -15.20 1.16
N TYR A 25 5.47 -15.22 0.94
CA TYR A 25 6.24 -13.99 0.71
C TYR A 25 5.99 -13.38 -0.66
N GLN A 26 5.80 -14.19 -1.69
CA GLN A 26 5.40 -13.71 -3.01
C GLN A 26 4.03 -13.03 -2.96
N ASP A 27 3.06 -13.63 -2.27
CA ASP A 27 1.73 -13.04 -2.08
C ASP A 27 1.78 -11.77 -1.22
N ALA A 28 2.62 -11.73 -0.19
CA ALA A 28 2.86 -10.51 0.60
C ALA A 28 3.52 -9.40 -0.23
N HIS A 29 4.49 -9.74 -1.08
CA HIS A 29 5.17 -8.79 -1.95
C HIS A 29 4.23 -8.18 -3.01
N LEU A 30 3.45 -9.01 -3.71
CA LEU A 30 2.45 -8.53 -4.66
C LEU A 30 1.34 -7.72 -3.99
N ARG A 31 1.07 -7.98 -2.71
CA ARG A 31 0.19 -7.19 -1.87
C ARG A 31 0.79 -5.81 -1.56
N ASN A 32 2.06 -5.75 -1.16
CA ASN A 32 2.78 -4.50 -0.90
C ASN A 32 2.96 -3.62 -2.14
N LEU A 33 3.01 -4.23 -3.34
CA LEU A 33 3.14 -3.52 -4.61
C LEU A 33 2.12 -2.38 -4.75
N TYR A 34 0.85 -2.61 -4.40
CA TYR A 34 -0.16 -1.56 -4.46
C TYR A 34 0.23 -0.35 -3.61
N VAL A 35 0.67 -0.59 -2.37
CA VAL A 35 1.02 0.47 -1.41
C VAL A 35 2.23 1.23 -1.88
N GLU A 36 3.25 0.55 -2.39
CA GLU A 36 4.43 1.20 -2.96
C GLU A 36 4.07 2.11 -4.14
N ARG A 37 3.20 1.63 -5.05
CA ARG A 37 2.73 2.44 -6.19
C ARG A 37 1.85 3.61 -5.73
N ARG A 38 1.03 3.43 -4.69
CA ARG A 38 0.27 4.51 -4.04
C ARG A 38 1.20 5.58 -3.48
N LEU A 39 2.17 5.20 -2.64
CA LEU A 39 3.10 6.13 -2.01
C LEU A 39 3.95 6.87 -3.05
N ALA A 40 4.40 6.17 -4.09
CA ALA A 40 5.12 6.79 -5.19
C ALA A 40 4.26 7.79 -5.97
N LEU A 41 2.96 7.49 -6.15
CA LEU A 41 2.01 8.42 -6.76
C LEU A 41 1.75 9.63 -5.86
N GLU A 42 1.56 9.46 -4.56
CA GLU A 42 1.37 10.56 -3.59
C GLU A 42 2.55 11.54 -3.63
N LYS A 43 3.78 11.01 -3.59
CA LYS A 43 4.98 11.83 -3.71
C LYS A 43 5.03 12.58 -5.05
N ALA A 44 4.86 11.87 -6.16
CA ALA A 44 4.86 12.49 -7.49
C ALA A 44 3.73 13.53 -7.62
N TRP A 45 2.58 13.28 -7.01
CA TRP A 45 1.45 14.22 -7.00
C TRP A 45 1.82 15.50 -6.26
N ALA A 46 2.42 15.39 -5.08
CA ALA A 46 2.86 16.55 -4.30
C ALA A 46 3.88 17.43 -5.05
N GLU A 47 4.77 16.81 -5.82
CA GLU A 47 5.82 17.49 -6.59
C GLU A 47 5.33 18.05 -7.94
N ALA A 48 4.25 17.50 -8.51
CA ALA A 48 3.73 17.87 -9.82
C ALA A 48 3.04 19.25 -9.85
N GLY A 49 3.11 19.92 -11.00
CA GLY A 49 2.38 21.15 -11.28
C GLY A 49 0.88 20.92 -11.46
N GLU A 50 0.07 21.98 -11.33
CA GLU A 50 -1.40 21.87 -11.43
C GLU A 50 -1.86 21.42 -12.82
N GLU A 51 -1.14 21.80 -13.88
CA GLU A 51 -1.41 21.33 -15.24
C GLU A 51 -1.26 19.81 -15.35
N ASP A 52 -0.19 19.25 -14.78
CA ASP A 52 0.07 17.81 -14.81
C ASP A 52 -0.98 17.03 -14.01
N ARG A 53 -1.35 17.55 -12.84
CA ARG A 53 -2.43 17.01 -12.01
C ARG A 53 -3.76 17.03 -12.75
N GLU A 54 -4.09 18.13 -13.43
CA GLU A 54 -5.36 18.26 -14.15
C GLU A 54 -5.43 17.27 -15.32
N ARG A 55 -4.33 16.99 -16.02
CA ARG A 55 -4.30 15.94 -17.05
C ARG A 55 -4.61 14.56 -16.47
N VAL A 56 -4.06 14.24 -15.30
CA VAL A 56 -4.35 12.98 -14.61
C VAL A 56 -5.82 12.92 -14.18
N ARG A 57 -6.36 14.00 -13.64
CA ARG A 57 -7.79 14.09 -13.29
C ARG A 57 -8.67 13.91 -14.53
N ALA A 58 -8.35 14.57 -15.63
CA ALA A 58 -9.09 14.46 -16.89
C ALA A 58 -9.10 13.01 -17.43
N SER A 59 -7.95 12.34 -17.42
CA SER A 59 -7.86 10.91 -17.77
C SER A 59 -8.68 10.03 -16.82
N ALA A 60 -8.60 10.25 -15.51
CA ALA A 60 -9.38 9.50 -14.54
C ALA A 60 -10.90 9.74 -14.71
N ARG A 61 -11.33 10.99 -14.99
CA ARG A 61 -12.72 11.35 -15.28
C ARG A 61 -13.23 10.68 -16.57
N ALA A 62 -12.42 10.64 -17.63
CA ALA A 62 -12.78 10.01 -18.90
C ALA A 62 -12.97 8.48 -18.77
N ASN A 63 -12.28 7.85 -17.83
CA ASN A 63 -12.39 6.41 -17.56
C ASN A 63 -13.46 6.06 -16.51
N LYS A 64 -14.22 7.04 -15.99
CA LYS A 64 -15.32 6.79 -15.05
C LYS A 64 -16.42 5.99 -15.75
N THR A 65 -16.79 4.85 -15.16
CA THR A 65 -18.00 4.11 -15.56
C THR A 65 -19.05 4.26 -14.48
N GLY A 66 -20.28 4.62 -14.86
CA GLY A 66 -21.39 4.76 -13.92
C GLY A 66 -21.64 3.47 -13.13
N GLY A 67 -21.90 3.60 -11.83
CA GLY A 67 -22.11 2.45 -10.93
C GLY A 67 -20.83 1.72 -10.48
N GLN A 68 -19.64 2.13 -10.93
CA GLN A 68 -18.40 1.68 -10.30
C GLN A 68 -18.18 2.44 -8.98
N PRO A 69 -17.66 1.78 -7.92
CA PRO A 69 -17.18 2.49 -6.74
C PRO A 69 -16.14 3.54 -7.14
N ALA A 70 -16.18 4.72 -6.53
CA ALA A 70 -15.10 5.71 -6.62
C ALA A 70 -13.72 5.08 -6.32
N LEU A 71 -13.72 4.01 -5.53
CA LEU A 71 -12.58 3.15 -5.22
C LEU A 71 -12.71 1.75 -5.84
N TYR A 72 -12.92 1.63 -7.15
CA TYR A 72 -12.25 0.50 -7.81
C TYR A 72 -10.77 0.69 -7.46
N ALA A 73 -10.26 -0.07 -6.48
CA ALA A 73 -8.91 0.05 -5.96
C ALA A 73 -8.00 0.19 -7.17
N ALA A 74 -7.53 1.41 -7.42
CA ALA A 74 -6.88 1.74 -8.69
C ALA A 74 -5.78 0.71 -8.85
N SER A 75 -5.88 -0.16 -9.86
CA SER A 75 -4.96 -1.29 -9.94
C SER A 75 -3.52 -0.75 -9.91
N ALA A 76 -2.56 -1.56 -9.48
CA ALA A 76 -1.16 -1.13 -9.49
C ALA A 76 -0.76 -0.53 -10.85
N GLN A 77 -1.34 -1.02 -11.95
CA GLN A 77 -1.24 -0.44 -13.27
C GLN A 77 -1.79 1.00 -13.35
N VAL A 78 -3.03 1.26 -12.91
CA VAL A 78 -3.63 2.61 -12.95
C VAL A 78 -2.82 3.60 -12.14
N LEU A 79 -2.33 3.20 -10.96
CA LEU A 79 -1.45 4.03 -10.12
C LEU A 79 -0.13 4.35 -10.85
N THR A 80 0.45 3.36 -11.52
CA THR A 80 1.68 3.52 -12.30
C THR A 80 1.46 4.44 -13.49
N ASP A 81 0.39 4.23 -14.26
CA ASP A 81 0.04 5.07 -15.43
C ASP A 81 -0.18 6.53 -14.99
N ALA A 82 -0.91 6.76 -13.89
CA ALA A 82 -1.11 8.10 -13.32
C ALA A 82 0.23 8.75 -12.92
N ARG A 83 1.15 7.99 -12.30
CA ARG A 83 2.48 8.50 -11.93
C ARG A 83 3.27 8.95 -13.16
N PHE A 84 3.24 8.20 -14.24
CA PHE A 84 3.93 8.57 -15.48
C PHE A 84 3.34 9.84 -16.11
N MET A 85 2.02 10.00 -16.10
CA MET A 85 1.37 11.23 -16.60
C MET A 85 1.82 12.48 -15.83
N LEU A 86 2.08 12.36 -14.53
CA LEU A 86 2.55 13.47 -13.68
C LEU A 86 3.99 13.90 -13.99
N ALA A 87 4.83 13.01 -14.50
CA ALA A 87 6.22 13.31 -14.83
C ALA A 87 6.37 14.23 -16.08
N GLY A 88 5.28 14.85 -16.55
CA GLY A 88 5.30 15.86 -17.62
C GLY A 88 5.29 15.29 -19.04
N ASP A 89 5.25 13.97 -19.21
CA ASP A 89 5.29 13.35 -20.52
C ASP A 89 3.89 12.93 -20.98
N VAL A 90 3.11 13.94 -21.42
CA VAL A 90 1.73 13.79 -21.92
C VAL A 90 1.68 12.87 -23.14
N LYS A 91 2.76 12.89 -23.93
CA LYS A 91 2.98 11.95 -25.01
C LYS A 91 3.29 10.57 -24.46
N ALA A 92 4.13 10.42 -23.45
CA ALA A 92 4.46 9.11 -22.93
C ALA A 92 3.31 8.28 -22.38
N VAL A 93 2.10 8.75 -22.05
CA VAL A 93 1.05 7.83 -21.58
C VAL A 93 0.14 7.29 -22.69
N SER A 94 -0.13 8.07 -23.73
CA SER A 94 -0.73 7.57 -24.99
C SER A 94 0.31 6.88 -25.89
N GLU A 95 1.58 7.29 -25.80
CA GLU A 95 2.76 6.72 -26.47
C GLU A 95 3.60 5.84 -25.53
N LEU A 96 3.09 5.47 -24.34
CA LEU A 96 3.75 4.50 -23.45
C LEU A 96 3.85 3.27 -24.30
N SER A 97 5.05 3.01 -24.81
CA SER A 97 5.28 1.93 -25.72
C SER A 97 4.76 0.67 -25.04
N LEU A 98 4.21 -0.25 -25.81
CA LEU A 98 3.76 -1.52 -25.24
C LEU A 98 4.88 -2.16 -24.40
N GLN A 99 6.14 -1.92 -24.78
CA GLN A 99 7.37 -2.21 -24.05
C GLN A 99 7.37 -1.62 -22.65
N SER A 100 7.19 -0.30 -22.50
CA SER A 100 7.21 0.31 -21.16
C SER A 100 6.06 -0.21 -20.29
N ARG A 101 4.87 -0.44 -20.88
CA ARG A 101 3.74 -1.05 -20.15
C ARG A 101 4.05 -2.47 -19.68
N VAL A 102 4.66 -3.27 -20.55
CA VAL A 102 5.14 -4.62 -20.20
C VAL A 102 6.21 -4.55 -19.13
N ALA A 103 7.23 -3.69 -19.26
CA ALA A 103 8.29 -3.54 -18.27
C ALA A 103 7.74 -3.09 -16.90
N CYS A 104 6.76 -2.18 -16.88
CA CYS A 104 6.11 -1.74 -15.65
C CYS A 104 5.25 -2.83 -14.99
N SER A 105 4.77 -3.79 -15.78
CA SER A 105 4.05 -4.95 -15.27
C SER A 105 4.96 -6.04 -14.70
N LEU A 106 6.27 -5.88 -14.81
CA LEU A 106 7.27 -6.71 -14.14
C LEU A 106 7.62 -6.06 -12.80
N ASP A 107 7.31 -6.77 -11.74
CA ASP A 107 7.77 -6.43 -10.39
C ASP A 107 9.04 -7.20 -10.08
N LEU A 108 9.98 -6.59 -9.35
CA LEU A 108 11.28 -7.19 -9.07
C LEU A 108 11.45 -7.41 -7.57
N MET A 109 11.64 -8.66 -7.19
CA MET A 109 12.01 -9.03 -5.84
C MET A 109 13.49 -9.43 -5.82
N VAL A 110 14.31 -8.66 -5.09
CA VAL A 110 15.78 -8.84 -5.03
C VAL A 110 16.15 -9.59 -3.77
N LEU A 111 16.94 -10.66 -3.89
CA LEU A 111 17.38 -11.52 -2.80
C LEU A 111 18.92 -11.63 -2.79
N PRO A 112 19.60 -11.25 -1.70
CA PRO A 112 19.08 -10.46 -0.57
C PRO A 112 18.55 -9.07 -1.01
N GLY A 113 17.57 -8.52 -0.28
CA GLY A 113 16.95 -7.21 -0.56
C GLY A 113 17.82 -5.99 -0.20
N ALA A 114 19.06 -6.23 0.23
CA ALA A 114 20.14 -5.27 0.42
C ALA A 114 21.47 -5.99 0.25
N PHE A 115 22.52 -5.26 -0.11
CA PHE A 115 23.85 -5.83 -0.35
C PHE A 115 24.94 -5.04 0.39
N GLY A 116 26.09 -5.68 0.61
CA GLY A 116 27.25 -5.02 1.18
C GLY A 116 27.85 -4.03 0.19
N ALA A 117 27.88 -2.74 0.56
CA ALA A 117 28.53 -1.72 -0.25
C ALA A 117 30.06 -1.88 -0.21
N VAL A 118 30.65 -2.25 -1.34
CA VAL A 118 32.08 -2.57 -1.46
C VAL A 118 32.70 -2.01 -2.74
N ASP A 119 33.90 -1.42 -2.61
CA ASP A 119 34.67 -0.84 -3.72
C ASP A 119 35.56 -1.90 -4.40
N ARG A 120 34.97 -3.02 -4.84
CA ARG A 120 35.68 -4.12 -5.52
C ARG A 120 34.92 -4.56 -6.77
N ASP A 121 35.65 -5.07 -7.75
CA ASP A 121 35.14 -5.37 -9.11
C ASP A 121 33.94 -6.32 -9.18
N ARG A 122 33.69 -7.10 -8.11
CA ARG A 122 32.53 -7.99 -8.01
C ARG A 122 31.90 -7.87 -6.63
N GLY A 123 30.67 -7.34 -6.59
CA GLY A 123 29.85 -7.30 -5.38
C GLY A 123 29.17 -8.63 -5.08
N ASP A 124 28.33 -8.62 -4.04
CA ASP A 124 27.60 -9.79 -3.57
C ASP A 124 26.75 -10.43 -4.68
N ALA A 125 26.56 -11.75 -4.63
CA ALA A 125 25.67 -12.45 -5.55
C ALA A 125 24.21 -12.14 -5.18
N LEU A 126 23.42 -11.78 -6.19
CA LEU A 126 22.00 -11.44 -6.05
C LEU A 126 21.17 -12.32 -6.98
N ILE A 127 19.98 -12.68 -6.50
CA ILE A 127 18.91 -13.28 -7.29
C ILE A 127 17.82 -12.24 -7.43
N VAL A 128 17.29 -12.06 -8.62
CA VAL A 128 16.11 -11.25 -8.86
C VAL A 128 15.02 -12.12 -9.41
N ARG A 129 13.97 -12.27 -8.60
CA ARG A 129 12.71 -12.88 -9.02
C ARG A 129 11.93 -11.82 -9.78
N VAL A 130 11.72 -12.08 -11.06
CA VAL A 130 10.92 -11.25 -11.96
C VAL A 130 9.49 -11.75 -11.89
N LEU A 131 8.63 -10.96 -11.25
CA LEU A 131 7.24 -11.30 -10.96
C LEU A 131 6.31 -10.56 -11.93
N PRO A 132 5.62 -11.28 -12.83
CA PRO A 132 4.68 -10.67 -13.77
C PRO A 132 3.36 -10.28 -13.07
N ALA A 133 3.31 -9.10 -12.46
CA ALA A 133 2.20 -8.63 -11.64
C ALA A 133 0.89 -8.45 -12.43
N TYR A 134 0.96 -7.93 -13.65
CA TYR A 134 -0.21 -7.72 -14.52
C TYR A 134 0.09 -7.86 -16.02
N THR A 135 1.14 -8.61 -16.39
CA THR A 135 1.50 -8.90 -17.79
C THR A 135 0.40 -9.62 -18.57
N ARG A 136 -0.54 -10.31 -17.89
CA ARG A 136 -1.67 -11.02 -18.52
C ARG A 136 -2.49 -10.12 -19.43
N LEU A 137 -2.54 -8.82 -19.15
CA LEU A 137 -3.20 -7.81 -19.98
C LEU A 137 -2.55 -7.65 -21.36
N TYR A 138 -1.27 -8.00 -21.48
CA TYR A 138 -0.45 -7.81 -22.69
C TYR A 138 -0.09 -9.14 -23.38
N GLN A 139 -0.47 -10.30 -22.83
CA GLN A 139 -0.09 -11.62 -23.34
C GLN A 139 -0.43 -11.84 -24.83
N ARG A 140 -1.52 -11.26 -25.31
CA ARG A 140 -1.95 -11.41 -26.72
C ARG A 140 -1.09 -10.64 -27.71
N VAL A 141 -0.38 -9.61 -27.25
CA VAL A 141 0.39 -8.68 -28.08
C VAL A 141 1.91 -8.85 -27.91
N LEU A 142 2.34 -9.70 -26.98
CA LEU A 142 3.75 -10.02 -26.79
C LEU A 142 4.30 -10.90 -27.93
N PRO A 143 5.50 -10.59 -28.46
CA PRO A 143 6.19 -11.51 -29.35
C PRO A 143 6.57 -12.80 -28.61
N GLU A 144 7.00 -13.83 -29.34
CA GLU A 144 7.43 -15.10 -28.75
C GLU A 144 8.59 -14.91 -27.76
N GLN A 145 9.51 -13.99 -28.08
CA GLN A 145 10.67 -13.66 -27.27
C GLN A 145 10.86 -12.15 -27.20
N ILE A 146 11.18 -11.65 -26.01
CA ILE A 146 11.60 -10.27 -25.77
C ILE A 146 13.02 -10.25 -25.21
N GLN A 147 13.74 -9.15 -25.37
CA GLN A 147 15.01 -8.94 -24.68
C GLN A 147 14.74 -8.22 -23.36
N LEU A 148 15.10 -8.83 -22.22
CA LEU A 148 15.04 -8.18 -20.91
C LEU A 148 16.45 -7.77 -20.49
N THR A 149 16.59 -6.54 -20.01
CA THR A 149 17.82 -5.97 -19.50
C THR A 149 17.58 -5.39 -18.12
N MET A 150 18.40 -5.79 -17.15
CA MET A 150 18.43 -5.21 -15.82
C MET A 150 19.48 -4.10 -15.78
N ILE A 151 19.08 -2.91 -15.32
CA ILE A 151 19.93 -1.73 -15.26
C ILE A 151 19.99 -1.26 -13.81
N TRP A 152 21.21 -1.16 -13.28
CA TRP A 152 21.48 -0.47 -12.03
C TRP A 152 21.58 1.02 -12.27
N VAL A 153 20.93 1.80 -11.43
CA VAL A 153 21.11 3.25 -11.33
C VAL A 153 21.65 3.56 -9.94
N SER A 154 22.83 4.17 -9.90
CA SER A 154 23.50 4.54 -8.66
C SER A 154 22.81 5.73 -7.97
N PRO A 155 23.14 6.02 -6.70
CA PRO A 155 22.62 7.20 -5.99
C PRO A 155 22.91 8.54 -6.69
N ASP A 156 24.00 8.62 -7.47
CA ASP A 156 24.38 9.77 -8.29
C ASP A 156 23.81 9.72 -9.73
N GLY A 157 22.97 8.73 -10.05
CA GLY A 157 22.25 8.62 -11.32
C GLY A 157 23.02 7.94 -12.45
N GLN A 158 24.20 7.37 -12.18
CA GLN A 158 24.96 6.62 -13.19
C GLN A 158 24.30 5.27 -13.47
N GLU A 159 24.14 4.95 -14.76
CA GLU A 159 23.56 3.69 -15.20
C GLU A 159 24.64 2.65 -15.49
N THR A 160 24.45 1.44 -14.96
CA THR A 160 25.29 0.28 -15.25
C THR A 160 24.41 -0.91 -15.60
N ARG A 161 24.67 -1.54 -16.74
CA ARG A 161 23.95 -2.77 -17.12
C ARG A 161 24.35 -3.92 -16.20
N ALA A 162 23.37 -4.53 -15.54
CA ALA A 162 23.58 -5.69 -14.69
C ALA A 162 23.62 -6.98 -15.52
N ARG A 163 22.59 -7.21 -16.34
CA ARG A 163 22.44 -8.41 -17.17
C ARG A 163 21.44 -8.16 -18.29
N SER A 164 21.65 -8.80 -19.43
CA SER A 164 20.69 -8.84 -20.53
C SER A 164 20.50 -10.28 -20.96
N GLU A 165 19.26 -10.74 -21.07
CA GLU A 165 18.95 -12.06 -21.60
C GLU A 165 17.61 -12.10 -22.35
N PRO A 166 17.47 -12.98 -23.34
CA PRO A 166 16.22 -13.13 -24.05
C PRO A 166 15.23 -13.97 -23.23
N VAL A 167 14.00 -13.50 -23.11
CA VAL A 167 12.94 -14.09 -22.27
C VAL A 167 11.77 -14.51 -23.16
N HIS A 168 11.39 -15.77 -23.07
CA HIS A 168 10.22 -16.30 -23.78
C HIS A 168 8.92 -15.79 -23.12
N ARG A 169 7.90 -15.44 -23.91
CA ARG A 169 6.62 -14.92 -23.40
C ARG A 169 5.93 -15.83 -22.37
N GLY A 170 6.20 -17.13 -22.45
CA GLY A 170 5.70 -18.13 -21.50
C GLY A 170 6.29 -18.01 -20.09
N ALA A 171 7.40 -17.29 -19.91
CA ALA A 171 7.96 -16.96 -18.60
C ALA A 171 7.33 -15.68 -18.00
N LEU A 172 6.60 -14.90 -18.80
CA LEU A 172 5.92 -13.66 -18.38
C LEU A 172 4.50 -13.93 -17.85
N VAL A 173 4.34 -15.05 -17.15
CA VAL A 173 3.15 -15.41 -16.37
C VAL A 173 3.61 -15.97 -15.03
N LEU A 174 2.77 -15.87 -14.00
CA LEU A 174 3.09 -16.40 -12.68
C LEU A 174 3.43 -17.90 -12.77
N PRO A 175 4.44 -18.38 -12.03
CA PRO A 175 5.12 -17.71 -10.90
C PRO A 175 6.22 -16.69 -11.28
N GLY A 176 6.55 -16.53 -12.57
CA GLY A 176 7.66 -15.71 -13.03
C GLY A 176 8.94 -16.52 -13.25
N PHE A 177 10.11 -15.87 -13.15
CA PHE A 177 11.42 -16.51 -13.31
C PHE A 177 12.51 -15.77 -12.52
N GLU A 178 13.68 -16.38 -12.43
CA GLU A 178 14.83 -15.83 -11.69
C GLU A 178 15.96 -15.41 -12.62
N MET A 179 16.56 -14.26 -12.31
CA MET A 179 17.79 -13.77 -12.91
C MET A 179 18.89 -13.70 -11.86
N TYR A 180 20.10 -14.13 -12.22
CA TYR A 180 21.24 -14.14 -11.32
C TYR A 180 22.27 -13.10 -11.78
N PHE A 181 22.69 -12.21 -10.90
CA PHE A 181 23.75 -11.24 -11.21
C PHE A 181 24.47 -10.79 -9.94
N HIS A 182 25.45 -9.90 -10.09
CA HIS A 182 26.21 -9.35 -8.97
C HIS A 182 25.77 -7.93 -8.66
N ALA A 183 25.82 -7.57 -7.37
CA ALA A 183 25.76 -6.18 -6.95
C ALA A 183 26.90 -5.40 -7.64
N PRO A 184 26.64 -4.14 -8.06
CA PRO A 184 27.66 -3.32 -8.68
C PRO A 184 28.75 -2.97 -7.65
N PRO A 185 29.99 -2.67 -8.08
CA PRO A 185 30.95 -1.96 -7.24
C PRO A 185 30.32 -0.63 -6.80
N SER A 186 30.19 -0.42 -5.49
CA SER A 186 29.19 0.53 -5.01
C SER A 186 29.62 1.26 -3.75
N LYS A 187 29.35 2.57 -3.74
CA LYS A 187 29.22 3.34 -2.51
C LYS A 187 27.93 2.99 -1.78
N PRO A 188 27.88 3.15 -0.44
CA PRO A 188 26.65 2.98 0.32
C PRO A 188 25.58 3.98 -0.13
N GLY A 189 24.31 3.58 -0.02
CA GLY A 189 23.14 4.38 -0.40
C GLY A 189 22.08 3.57 -1.13
N THR A 190 21.04 4.25 -1.61
CA THR A 190 19.92 3.64 -2.33
C THR A 190 20.24 3.53 -3.81
N TRP A 191 20.39 2.30 -4.30
CA TRP A 191 20.51 1.96 -5.71
C TRP A 191 19.13 1.61 -6.26
N ASN A 192 18.90 1.83 -7.55
CA ASN A 192 17.66 1.44 -8.20
C ASN A 192 17.94 0.39 -9.27
N LEU A 193 17.21 -0.73 -9.22
CA LEU A 193 17.20 -1.72 -10.28
C LEU A 193 16.01 -1.47 -11.20
N ILE A 194 16.25 -1.30 -12.49
CA ILE A 194 15.23 -1.00 -13.50
C ILE A 194 15.17 -2.14 -14.50
N PRO A 195 13.98 -2.74 -14.75
CA PRO A 195 13.79 -3.63 -15.87
C PRO A 195 13.57 -2.83 -17.15
N GLU A 196 14.34 -3.12 -18.20
CA GLU A 196 14.17 -2.59 -19.54
C GLU A 196 13.83 -3.75 -20.48
N VAL A 197 12.70 -3.65 -21.19
CA VAL A 197 12.32 -4.64 -22.21
C VAL A 197 12.51 -4.04 -23.60
N GLU A 198 12.94 -4.88 -24.53
CA GLU A 198 13.16 -4.51 -25.92
C GLU A 198 12.60 -5.57 -26.86
N TRP A 199 11.85 -5.13 -27.87
CA TRP A 199 11.55 -5.93 -29.06
C TRP A 199 11.21 -4.99 -30.22
N GLY A 200 11.49 -5.45 -31.45
CA GLY A 200 11.26 -4.65 -32.65
C GLY A 200 12.07 -3.34 -32.69
N GLY A 201 13.22 -3.28 -32.01
CA GLY A 201 14.07 -2.10 -31.92
C GLY A 201 13.54 -0.98 -31.01
N VAL A 202 12.43 -1.20 -30.32
CA VAL A 202 11.85 -0.25 -29.36
C VAL A 202 12.14 -0.74 -27.94
N LYS A 203 12.54 0.19 -27.08
CA LYS A 203 12.82 -0.06 -25.66
C LYS A 203 11.72 0.51 -24.79
N GLY A 204 11.50 -0.12 -23.65
CA GLY A 204 10.61 0.38 -22.62
C GLY A 204 11.14 0.05 -21.24
N ARG A 205 11.04 1.02 -20.33
CA ARG A 205 11.57 0.91 -18.97
C ARG A 205 10.43 0.76 -17.98
N GLY A 206 10.66 -0.11 -16.99
CA GLY A 206 9.72 -0.41 -15.93
C GLY A 206 9.91 0.49 -14.72
N VAL A 207 9.32 0.08 -13.61
CA VAL A 207 9.41 0.83 -12.35
C VAL A 207 10.75 0.51 -11.67
N PRO A 208 11.52 1.54 -11.25
CA PRO A 208 12.73 1.30 -10.45
C PRO A 208 12.37 0.65 -9.11
N VAL A 209 13.12 -0.39 -8.74
CA VAL A 209 13.05 -1.04 -7.43
C VAL A 209 14.27 -0.63 -6.60
N PRO A 210 14.07 0.01 -5.42
CA PRO A 210 15.17 0.43 -4.57
C PRO A 210 15.82 -0.78 -3.88
N VAL A 211 17.15 -0.82 -3.89
CA VAL A 211 17.98 -1.82 -3.20
C VAL A 211 19.10 -1.07 -2.48
N GLU A 212 19.22 -1.31 -1.19
CA GLU A 212 20.21 -0.59 -0.36
C GLU A 212 21.58 -1.26 -0.43
N GLY A 213 22.59 -0.45 -0.74
CA GLY A 213 23.99 -0.78 -0.52
C GLY A 213 24.39 -0.30 0.88
N VAL A 214 24.71 -1.24 1.77
CA VAL A 214 24.93 -0.98 3.20
C VAL A 214 26.38 -1.27 3.57
N ARG A 215 27.02 -0.35 4.29
CA ARG A 215 28.40 -0.56 4.72
C ARG A 215 28.45 -1.57 5.88
N ALA A 216 29.34 -2.56 5.76
CA ALA A 216 29.55 -3.60 6.77
C ALA A 216 28.23 -4.29 7.19
N LEU A 217 27.37 -4.57 6.20
CA LEU A 217 26.02 -5.11 6.38
C LEU A 217 26.00 -6.32 7.33
N PHE A 218 26.75 -7.37 7.00
CA PHE A 218 26.75 -8.61 7.78
C PHE A 218 27.34 -8.43 9.18
N ASP A 219 28.43 -7.66 9.33
CA ASP A 219 29.02 -7.37 10.65
C ASP A 219 28.07 -6.59 11.56
N ARG A 220 27.23 -5.72 10.99
CA ARG A 220 26.21 -4.95 11.74
C ARG A 220 25.01 -5.82 12.09
N TYR A 221 24.56 -6.65 11.14
CA TYR A 221 23.50 -7.62 11.38
C TYR A 221 23.89 -8.61 12.49
N ASP A 222 25.10 -9.18 12.45
CA ASP A 222 25.58 -10.13 13.47
C ASP A 222 25.69 -9.47 14.85
N ARG A 223 26.13 -8.21 14.92
CA ARG A 223 26.15 -7.43 16.16
C ARG A 223 24.75 -7.23 16.72
N LEU A 224 23.78 -6.83 15.89
CA LEU A 224 22.39 -6.69 16.31
C LEU A 224 21.81 -8.04 16.79
N GLY A 225 22.11 -9.12 16.05
CA GLY A 225 21.75 -10.49 16.41
C GLY A 225 22.26 -10.89 17.80
N SER A 226 23.49 -10.51 18.13
CA SER A 226 24.09 -10.76 19.45
C SER A 226 23.49 -9.92 20.59
N GLN A 227 22.90 -8.77 20.26
CA GLN A 227 22.33 -7.81 21.21
C GLN A 227 20.83 -8.01 21.46
N ALA A 228 20.11 -8.65 20.55
CA ALA A 228 18.64 -8.73 20.60
C ALA A 228 18.03 -9.55 21.75
N GLY A 229 18.84 -10.21 22.58
CA GLY A 229 18.38 -10.90 23.78
C GLY A 229 17.72 -9.99 24.83
N SER A 230 17.83 -8.66 24.73
CA SER A 230 17.45 -7.73 25.80
C SER A 230 16.29 -6.77 25.53
N GLY A 231 15.74 -6.66 24.31
CA GLY A 231 14.69 -5.69 24.01
C GLY A 231 13.66 -6.13 22.96
N GLU A 232 12.46 -5.56 23.04
CA GLU A 232 11.38 -5.78 22.04
C GLU A 232 11.72 -5.13 20.70
N PHE A 233 12.40 -3.98 20.76
CA PHE A 233 12.89 -3.24 19.61
C PHE A 233 13.81 -4.08 18.72
N GLU A 234 14.87 -4.65 19.30
CA GLU A 234 15.92 -5.34 18.56
C GLU A 234 15.37 -6.61 17.91
N ARG A 235 14.40 -7.26 18.57
CA ARG A 235 13.68 -8.40 18.01
C ARG A 235 12.83 -8.01 16.81
N ALA A 236 12.13 -6.88 16.88
CA ALA A 236 11.35 -6.37 15.75
C ALA A 236 12.25 -5.99 14.56
N ALA A 237 13.35 -5.27 14.83
CA ALA A 237 14.33 -4.88 13.82
C ALA A 237 14.97 -6.11 13.15
N LEU A 238 15.37 -7.12 13.92
CA LEU A 238 15.89 -8.38 13.38
C LEU A 238 14.87 -9.12 12.51
N THR A 239 13.61 -9.18 12.94
CA THR A 239 12.55 -9.84 12.14
C THR A 239 12.38 -9.16 10.78
N SER A 240 12.38 -7.82 10.75
CA SER A 240 12.33 -7.06 9.49
C SER A 240 13.58 -7.30 8.64
N LEU A 241 14.77 -7.26 9.24
CA LEU A 241 16.04 -7.49 8.54
C LEU A 241 16.12 -8.91 7.97
N GLU A 242 15.70 -9.94 8.73
CA GLU A 242 15.65 -11.33 8.26
C GLU A 242 14.75 -11.46 7.04
N ARG A 243 13.57 -10.83 7.05
CA ARG A 243 12.69 -10.85 5.88
C ARG A 243 13.32 -10.16 4.66
N ILE A 244 13.97 -9.01 4.85
CA ILE A 244 14.62 -8.28 3.75
C ILE A 244 15.80 -9.09 3.20
N LEU A 245 16.67 -9.60 4.07
CA LEU A 245 17.91 -10.26 3.68
C LEU A 245 17.70 -11.69 3.19
N LEU A 246 16.77 -12.45 3.77
CA LEU A 246 16.55 -13.85 3.40
C LEU A 246 15.51 -14.00 2.30
N HIS A 247 14.54 -13.08 2.23
CA HIS A 247 13.41 -13.22 1.32
C HIS A 247 13.26 -12.05 0.35
N GLY A 248 14.00 -10.95 0.49
CA GLY A 248 13.83 -9.78 -0.36
C GLY A 248 12.55 -8.99 -0.08
N GLY A 249 11.80 -9.38 0.95
CA GLY A 249 10.51 -8.79 1.28
C GLY A 249 10.65 -7.52 2.12
N ARG A 250 10.16 -6.40 1.60
CA ARG A 250 9.98 -5.14 2.35
C ARG A 250 8.49 -4.92 2.57
N ASP A 251 8.09 -4.53 3.79
CA ASP A 251 6.75 -3.93 3.95
C ASP A 251 6.82 -2.47 3.54
N ALA A 252 5.76 -2.00 2.90
CA ALA A 252 5.61 -0.58 2.65
C ALA A 252 5.63 0.17 3.98
N GLY A 253 6.47 1.20 4.08
CA GLY A 253 6.63 2.00 5.30
C GLY A 253 7.56 1.42 6.37
N ASP A 254 8.20 0.27 6.13
CA ASP A 254 9.34 -0.16 6.97
C ASP A 254 10.50 0.86 6.85
N PRO A 255 11.28 1.07 7.92
CA PRO A 255 12.53 1.81 7.84
C PRO A 255 13.50 1.14 6.85
N SER A 256 14.44 1.95 6.37
CA SER A 256 15.57 1.47 5.57
C SER A 256 16.42 0.47 6.35
N VAL A 257 17.19 -0.37 5.65
CA VAL A 257 18.13 -1.31 6.27
C VAL A 257 19.18 -0.56 7.09
N GLU A 258 19.64 0.60 6.62
CA GLU A 258 20.53 1.47 7.40
C GLU A 258 19.91 1.93 8.73
N GLU A 259 18.65 2.38 8.72
CA GLU A 259 17.91 2.80 9.93
C GLU A 259 17.67 1.63 10.89
N LEU A 260 17.25 0.47 10.39
CA LEU A 260 17.06 -0.75 11.19
C LEU A 260 18.36 -1.20 11.87
N LEU A 261 19.49 -1.15 11.16
CA LEU A 261 20.80 -1.45 11.73
C LEU A 261 21.34 -0.34 12.62
N GLY A 262 20.81 0.88 12.51
CA GLY A 262 21.14 2.04 13.31
C GLY A 262 20.40 2.11 14.65
N GLY A 263 19.38 1.26 14.84
CA GLY A 263 18.56 1.27 16.05
C GLY A 263 17.37 2.22 15.97
N GLU A 264 16.91 2.60 14.78
CA GLU A 264 15.67 3.36 14.63
C GLU A 264 14.44 2.46 14.68
N ALA A 265 13.39 2.94 15.35
CA ALA A 265 12.19 2.14 15.57
C ALA A 265 11.43 1.99 14.27
N PRO A 266 10.99 0.77 13.91
CA PRO A 266 9.88 0.70 12.97
C PRO A 266 8.75 1.53 13.58
N ALA A 267 8.29 2.55 12.85
CA ALA A 267 7.16 3.39 13.24
C ALA A 267 5.85 2.58 13.15
N ARG A 268 5.83 1.42 13.80
CA ARG A 268 4.66 0.56 13.88
C ARG A 268 3.84 1.08 15.04
N ALA A 269 2.64 1.56 14.70
CA ALA A 269 1.52 1.49 15.62
C ALA A 269 1.58 0.15 16.36
N HIS A 270 1.28 0.14 17.66
CA HIS A 270 1.22 -1.12 18.39
C HIS A 270 0.31 -2.08 17.62
N ARG A 271 0.90 -3.09 16.99
CA ARG A 271 0.17 -4.22 16.46
C ARG A 271 -0.30 -4.98 17.69
N SER A 272 -1.44 -4.56 18.23
CA SER A 272 -2.21 -5.38 19.15
C SER A 272 -2.69 -6.58 18.33
N VAL A 273 -1.85 -7.61 18.24
CA VAL A 273 -2.29 -8.97 17.89
C VAL A 273 -3.00 -9.53 19.11
N HIS A 274 -4.04 -8.86 19.56
CA HIS A 274 -5.09 -9.57 20.26
C HIS A 274 -6.08 -9.92 19.16
N SER A 275 -6.37 -11.20 19.02
CA SER A 275 -7.44 -11.69 18.16
C SER A 275 -8.75 -11.17 18.75
N TRP A 276 -9.14 -9.92 18.42
CA TRP A 276 -10.34 -9.31 19.01
C TRP A 276 -11.63 -9.95 18.48
N ALA A 277 -11.55 -10.75 17.41
CA ALA A 277 -12.68 -11.48 16.85
C ALA A 277 -12.32 -12.82 16.14
N GLY A 278 -11.06 -13.13 15.81
CA GLY A 278 -10.68 -14.35 15.06
C GLY A 278 -9.39 -14.13 14.27
N GLU A 279 -9.23 -14.81 13.12
CA GLU A 279 -8.06 -14.71 12.20
C GLU A 279 -7.91 -13.36 11.45
N GLY A 280 -8.42 -12.25 12.00
CA GLY A 280 -8.31 -10.92 11.39
C GLY A 280 -7.28 -10.03 12.09
N ALA A 281 -6.50 -9.26 11.33
CA ALA A 281 -5.59 -8.27 11.89
C ALA A 281 -6.33 -6.96 12.24
N CYS A 282 -6.11 -6.47 13.46
CA CYS A 282 -6.53 -5.14 13.89
C CYS A 282 -5.30 -4.35 14.36
N TYR A 283 -5.27 -3.06 14.02
CA TYR A 283 -4.25 -2.13 14.47
C TYR A 283 -4.92 -1.04 15.29
N GLN A 284 -4.31 -0.65 16.41
CA GLN A 284 -4.84 0.38 17.29
C GLN A 284 -3.84 1.53 17.42
N LEU A 285 -4.36 2.75 17.29
CA LEU A 285 -3.69 3.98 17.68
C LEU A 285 -4.46 4.56 18.86
N ASP A 286 -3.77 4.70 19.98
CA ASP A 286 -4.30 5.36 21.16
C ASP A 286 -3.99 6.87 21.15
N PRO A 287 -4.79 7.67 21.88
CA PRO A 287 -4.42 9.04 22.21
C PRO A 287 -3.05 9.13 22.88
N LYS A 288 -2.50 10.34 22.95
CA LYS A 288 -1.27 10.60 23.72
C LYS A 288 -1.44 10.10 25.16
N GLU A 289 -0.37 9.52 25.71
CA GLU A 289 -0.36 9.03 27.09
C GLU A 289 -0.90 10.10 28.06
N GLY A 290 -1.77 9.67 28.99
CA GLY A 290 -2.47 10.56 29.91
C GLY A 290 -3.65 11.35 29.31
N THR A 291 -3.97 11.18 28.02
CA THR A 291 -5.12 11.83 27.38
C THR A 291 -6.30 10.87 27.26
N SER A 292 -7.46 11.25 27.80
CA SER A 292 -8.69 10.47 27.63
C SER A 292 -9.20 10.55 26.19
N ALA A 293 -9.61 9.41 25.64
CA ALA A 293 -10.24 9.36 24.32
C ALA A 293 -11.58 10.10 24.32
N LYS A 294 -11.84 10.90 23.28
CA LYS A 294 -13.09 11.60 23.03
C LYS A 294 -14.09 10.78 22.21
N GLY A 295 -13.59 9.79 21.47
CA GLY A 295 -14.37 8.93 20.58
C GLY A 295 -13.52 7.75 20.09
N VAL A 296 -14.18 6.81 19.42
CA VAL A 296 -13.53 5.67 18.76
C VAL A 296 -13.87 5.70 17.28
N VAL A 297 -12.84 5.63 16.44
CA VAL A 297 -12.94 5.59 14.98
C VAL A 297 -12.51 4.21 14.50
N VAL A 298 -13.43 3.44 13.92
CA VAL A 298 -13.18 2.12 13.36
C VAL A 298 -13.09 2.23 11.84
N VAL A 299 -11.90 2.02 11.29
CA VAL A 299 -11.60 2.10 9.86
C VAL A 299 -11.58 0.70 9.28
N VAL A 300 -12.53 0.42 8.39
CA VAL A 300 -12.55 -0.82 7.61
C VAL A 300 -11.68 -0.62 6.37
N SER A 301 -10.55 -1.31 6.34
CA SER A 301 -9.69 -1.38 5.16
C SER A 301 -10.39 -2.18 4.05
N PRO A 302 -10.23 -1.82 2.77
CA PRO A 302 -10.74 -2.64 1.69
C PRO A 302 -10.08 -4.02 1.77
N VAL A 303 -10.85 -5.09 1.56
CA VAL A 303 -10.43 -6.51 1.69
C VAL A 303 -9.16 -6.88 0.90
N LEU A 304 -8.77 -6.07 -0.08
CA LEU A 304 -7.55 -6.24 -0.87
C LEU A 304 -6.27 -5.76 -0.16
N HIS A 305 -6.40 -5.05 0.96
CA HIS A 305 -5.32 -4.35 1.63
C HIS A 305 -5.26 -4.72 3.12
N GLU A 306 -4.12 -5.26 3.57
CA GLU A 306 -3.92 -5.54 4.99
C GLU A 306 -4.08 -4.24 5.81
N ALA A 307 -4.72 -4.29 6.98
CA ALA A 307 -5.13 -3.09 7.72
C ALA A 307 -3.96 -2.17 8.12
N GLY A 308 -2.72 -2.66 8.08
CA GLY A 308 -1.52 -1.88 8.33
C GLY A 308 -1.21 -0.85 7.23
N TRP A 309 -1.77 -0.97 6.03
CA TRP A 309 -1.39 -0.12 4.89
C TRP A 309 -1.96 1.29 4.94
N ALA A 310 -3.07 1.50 5.65
CA ALA A 310 -3.59 2.84 5.92
C ALA A 310 -2.67 3.62 6.88
N LEU A 311 -1.75 2.95 7.59
CA LEU A 311 -0.82 3.57 8.54
C LEU A 311 0.47 4.13 7.90
N VAL A 312 0.59 4.08 6.57
CA VAL A 312 1.81 4.53 5.87
C VAL A 312 1.53 5.70 4.92
N GLY A 313 2.54 6.53 4.71
CA GLY A 313 2.43 7.77 3.95
C GLY A 313 1.65 8.86 4.69
N ASP A 314 1.10 9.79 3.90
CA ASP A 314 0.35 10.94 4.42
C ASP A 314 -0.95 10.53 5.11
N GLU A 315 -1.62 9.50 4.60
CA GLU A 315 -2.81 8.92 5.24
C GLU A 315 -2.50 8.45 6.67
N GLY A 316 -1.43 7.66 6.82
CA GLY A 316 -1.00 7.15 8.11
C GLY A 316 -0.60 8.24 9.10
N LYS A 317 0.06 9.29 8.60
CA LYS A 317 0.34 10.50 9.39
C LYS A 317 -0.96 11.13 9.86
N GLY A 318 -1.95 11.29 8.99
CA GLY A 318 -3.27 11.80 9.33
C GLY A 318 -3.98 10.97 10.40
N TRP A 319 -3.94 9.63 10.31
CA TRP A 319 -4.52 8.76 11.34
C TRP A 319 -3.82 8.89 12.69
N ARG A 320 -2.48 8.99 12.71
CA ARG A 320 -1.71 9.24 13.95
C ARG A 320 -2.02 10.61 14.55
N GLU A 321 -2.17 11.63 13.72
CA GLU A 321 -2.55 12.98 14.15
C GLU A 321 -3.99 13.01 14.70
N LEU A 322 -4.93 12.33 14.06
CA LEU A 322 -6.30 12.16 14.56
C LEU A 322 -6.29 11.46 15.93
N ALA A 323 -5.50 10.40 16.09
CA ALA A 323 -5.40 9.72 17.37
C ALA A 323 -4.80 10.63 18.46
N ALA A 324 -3.65 11.23 18.18
CA ALA A 324 -2.87 11.97 19.16
C ALA A 324 -3.42 13.37 19.46
N ALA A 325 -3.74 14.16 18.43
CA ALA A 325 -4.12 15.57 18.56
C ALA A 325 -5.64 15.75 18.77
N ALA A 326 -6.46 14.94 18.11
CA ALA A 326 -7.92 14.99 18.30
C ALA A 326 -8.42 14.04 19.41
N ALA A 327 -7.49 13.38 20.11
CA ALA A 327 -7.75 12.44 21.19
C ALA A 327 -8.76 11.34 20.79
N GLN A 328 -8.66 10.83 19.57
CA GLN A 328 -9.47 9.70 19.11
C GLN A 328 -8.75 8.39 19.38
N ARG A 329 -9.48 7.32 19.67
CA ARG A 329 -8.93 5.96 19.52
C ARG A 329 -9.21 5.49 18.10
N VAL A 330 -8.18 5.23 17.30
CA VAL A 330 -8.35 4.76 15.92
C VAL A 330 -8.06 3.27 15.86
N ILE A 331 -8.99 2.50 15.33
CA ILE A 331 -8.88 1.05 15.13
C ILE A 331 -8.99 0.78 13.64
N LEU A 332 -7.94 0.23 13.04
CA LEU A 332 -7.94 -0.19 11.64
C LEU A 332 -8.12 -1.71 11.57
N THR A 333 -9.00 -2.18 10.70
CA THR A 333 -9.36 -3.59 10.64
C THR A 333 -9.60 -4.08 9.22
N GLU A 334 -9.28 -5.35 8.98
CA GLU A 334 -9.61 -6.11 7.76
C GLU A 334 -11.01 -6.74 7.82
N LEU A 335 -11.69 -6.64 8.98
CA LEU A 335 -13.03 -7.19 9.15
C LEU A 335 -14.00 -6.51 8.17
N SER A 336 -14.54 -7.31 7.25
CA SER A 336 -15.60 -6.87 6.36
C SER A 336 -16.94 -6.88 7.10
N PRO A 337 -17.88 -5.97 6.78
CA PRO A 337 -19.30 -6.18 7.06
C PRO A 337 -19.71 -7.48 6.36
N SER A 338 -19.86 -8.57 7.10
CA SER A 338 -20.11 -9.91 6.54
C SER A 338 -21.11 -10.64 7.42
N GLN A 339 -22.19 -11.14 6.80
CA GLN A 339 -23.20 -11.97 7.48
C GLN A 339 -22.91 -13.47 7.39
N GLY A 340 -21.65 -13.87 7.20
CA GLY A 340 -21.22 -15.27 7.16
C GLY A 340 -20.78 -15.80 8.54
N SER A 341 -20.42 -17.09 8.59
CA SER A 341 -19.75 -17.68 9.75
C SER A 341 -18.32 -17.15 9.85
N GLY A 342 -18.05 -16.27 10.81
CA GLY A 342 -16.73 -15.71 11.05
C GLY A 342 -16.82 -14.34 11.76
N PRO A 343 -15.68 -13.78 12.19
CA PRO A 343 -15.65 -12.46 12.78
C PRO A 343 -16.15 -11.36 11.84
N ASP A 344 -17.06 -10.53 12.34
CA ASP A 344 -17.64 -9.39 11.62
C ASP A 344 -17.26 -8.05 12.28
N VAL A 345 -17.25 -6.98 11.50
CA VAL A 345 -17.05 -5.61 12.01
C VAL A 345 -18.15 -5.21 13.00
N PHE A 346 -19.38 -5.75 12.86
CA PHE A 346 -20.44 -5.48 13.84
C PHE A 346 -20.19 -6.14 15.20
N ASP A 347 -19.54 -7.30 15.25
CA ASP A 347 -19.13 -7.90 16.52
C ASP A 347 -18.09 -7.04 17.23
N LEU A 348 -17.12 -6.52 16.46
CA LEU A 348 -16.12 -5.57 16.95
C LEU A 348 -16.79 -4.31 17.50
N LEU A 349 -17.72 -3.71 16.75
CA LEU A 349 -18.44 -2.51 17.18
C LEU A 349 -19.30 -2.75 18.43
N ALA A 350 -20.02 -3.87 18.50
CA ALA A 350 -20.81 -4.24 19.66
C ALA A 350 -19.94 -4.46 20.91
N ARG A 351 -18.73 -5.01 20.75
CA ARG A 351 -17.76 -5.12 21.82
C ARG A 351 -17.23 -3.75 22.26
N LEU A 352 -16.79 -2.91 21.32
CA LEU A 352 -16.30 -1.57 21.62
C LEU A 352 -17.35 -0.72 22.34
N ARG A 353 -18.63 -0.87 21.98
CA ARG A 353 -19.73 -0.21 22.70
C ARG A 353 -19.83 -0.63 24.16
N ARG A 354 -19.63 -1.92 24.46
CA ARG A 354 -19.64 -2.43 25.85
C ARG A 354 -18.44 -1.94 26.64
N GLU A 355 -17.28 -1.86 26.00
CA GLU A 355 -16.04 -1.38 26.64
C GLU A 355 -16.04 0.14 26.83
N HIS A 356 -16.70 0.88 25.94
CA HIS A 356 -16.74 2.35 25.92
C HIS A 356 -18.15 2.90 25.71
N PRO A 357 -19.08 2.70 26.66
CA PRO A 357 -20.49 3.02 26.47
C PRO A 357 -20.77 4.51 26.28
N GLY A 358 -19.91 5.39 26.81
CA GLY A 358 -20.05 6.85 26.70
C GLY A 358 -19.29 7.50 25.55
N LEU A 359 -18.54 6.74 24.74
CA LEU A 359 -17.78 7.31 23.64
C LEU A 359 -18.54 7.17 22.32
N PRO A 360 -18.60 8.24 21.48
CA PRO A 360 -19.10 8.13 20.12
C PRO A 360 -18.29 7.11 19.31
N LEU A 361 -18.99 6.19 18.64
CA LEU A 361 -18.40 5.22 17.71
C LEU A 361 -18.60 5.69 16.27
N THR A 362 -17.49 5.95 15.57
CA THR A 362 -17.49 6.32 14.15
C THR A 362 -17.03 5.13 13.32
N LEU A 363 -17.88 4.67 12.39
CA LEU A 363 -17.50 3.66 11.40
C LEU A 363 -17.05 4.36 10.12
N VAL A 364 -15.83 4.07 9.67
CA VAL A 364 -15.28 4.56 8.40
C VAL A 364 -15.21 3.40 7.42
N LEU A 365 -15.94 3.53 6.32
CA LEU A 365 -15.85 2.61 5.19
C LEU A 365 -14.94 3.17 4.13
N HIS A 366 -13.77 2.57 3.99
CA HIS A 366 -12.86 2.84 2.89
C HIS A 366 -13.06 1.78 1.80
N GLY A 367 -13.18 2.20 0.54
CA GLY A 367 -13.30 1.26 -0.58
C GLY A 367 -14.70 0.69 -0.80
N SER A 368 -14.77 -0.45 -1.48
CA SER A 368 -16.02 -1.11 -1.91
C SER A 368 -16.90 -1.69 -0.79
N GLY A 369 -16.64 -1.34 0.47
CA GLY A 369 -17.37 -1.83 1.65
C GLY A 369 -18.82 -1.35 1.75
N LEU A 370 -19.19 -0.27 1.05
CA LEU A 370 -20.52 0.34 1.11
C LEU A 370 -21.64 -0.65 0.75
N GLY A 371 -21.48 -1.41 -0.35
CA GLY A 371 -22.50 -2.37 -0.77
C GLY A 371 -22.70 -3.51 0.23
N ARG A 372 -21.63 -3.96 0.88
CA ARG A 372 -21.70 -5.01 1.93
C ARG A 372 -22.33 -4.49 3.21
N LEU A 373 -22.01 -3.25 3.60
CA LEU A 373 -22.66 -2.58 4.73
C LEU A 373 -24.16 -2.43 4.47
N GLN A 374 -24.57 -1.94 3.29
CA GLN A 374 -25.97 -1.79 2.91
C GLN A 374 -26.75 -3.11 3.05
N LEU A 375 -26.21 -4.20 2.50
CA LEU A 375 -26.83 -5.52 2.62
C LEU A 375 -26.92 -6.00 4.07
N SER A 376 -25.93 -5.69 4.89
CA SER A 376 -25.89 -6.11 6.30
C SER A 376 -26.89 -5.31 7.14
N LEU A 377 -27.01 -4.00 6.91
CA LEU A 377 -27.95 -3.11 7.58
C LEU A 377 -29.40 -3.40 7.20
N MET A 378 -29.68 -3.71 5.92
CA MET A 378 -31.03 -4.09 5.47
C MET A 378 -31.56 -5.36 6.11
N ARG A 379 -30.66 -6.22 6.63
CA ARG A 379 -31.01 -7.50 7.25
C ARG A 379 -30.99 -7.44 8.78
N SER A 380 -30.49 -6.35 9.36
CA SER A 380 -30.53 -6.14 10.81
C SER A 380 -31.79 -5.37 11.18
N ASP A 381 -32.70 -6.00 11.95
CA ASP A 381 -33.90 -5.34 12.49
C ASP A 381 -33.58 -4.35 13.65
N GLY A 382 -32.30 -4.08 13.92
CA GLY A 382 -31.81 -3.31 15.06
C GLY A 382 -31.23 -1.94 14.68
N GLN A 383 -31.07 -1.09 15.70
CA GLN A 383 -30.36 0.18 15.58
C GLN A 383 -28.89 -0.06 15.18
N ALA A 384 -28.34 0.84 14.34
CA ALA A 384 -26.95 0.76 13.92
C ALA A 384 -25.99 0.69 15.13
N PRO A 385 -24.98 -0.20 15.14
CA PRO A 385 -24.06 -0.35 16.28
C PRO A 385 -23.00 0.76 16.36
N PHE A 386 -23.19 1.87 15.65
CA PHE A 386 -22.29 3.02 15.54
C PHE A 386 -23.11 4.31 15.56
N ASP A 387 -22.49 5.41 16.00
CA ASP A 387 -23.14 6.72 16.14
C ASP A 387 -22.92 7.63 14.93
N ARG A 388 -21.87 7.34 14.15
CA ARG A 388 -21.43 8.15 13.01
C ARG A 388 -20.95 7.24 11.88
N LEU A 389 -21.19 7.64 10.65
CA LEU A 389 -20.77 6.90 9.46
C LEU A 389 -19.94 7.78 8.53
N VAL A 390 -18.81 7.28 8.05
CA VAL A 390 -18.03 7.91 6.98
C VAL A 390 -17.97 6.94 5.81
N VAL A 391 -18.31 7.44 4.63
CA VAL A 391 -18.29 6.68 3.39
C VAL A 391 -17.33 7.33 2.43
N ASP A 392 -16.12 6.78 2.36
CA ASP A 392 -15.10 7.16 1.39
C ASP A 392 -15.18 6.24 0.17
N SER A 393 -16.37 6.15 -0.45
CA SER A 393 -16.55 5.62 -1.81
C SER A 393 -17.99 5.88 -2.24
N VAL A 394 -18.25 6.93 -3.01
CA VAL A 394 -19.56 7.05 -3.66
C VAL A 394 -19.52 6.26 -4.95
N LEU A 395 -20.56 5.46 -5.23
CA LEU A 395 -20.74 4.87 -6.55
C LEU A 395 -20.92 6.02 -7.55
N TRP A 396 -20.11 6.10 -8.61
CA TRP A 396 -20.19 7.20 -9.56
C TRP A 396 -21.60 7.34 -10.13
N GLY A 397 -22.18 8.53 -9.99
CA GLY A 397 -23.53 8.85 -10.49
C GLY A 397 -24.69 8.26 -9.66
N ALA A 398 -24.42 7.60 -8.53
CA ALA A 398 -25.47 7.20 -7.61
C ALA A 398 -25.82 8.35 -6.66
N PRO A 399 -27.11 8.67 -6.45
CA PRO A 399 -27.50 9.68 -5.48
C PRO A 399 -27.03 9.28 -4.08
N VAL A 400 -26.47 10.25 -3.35
CA VAL A 400 -26.17 10.12 -1.93
C VAL A 400 -27.49 9.89 -1.20
N ARG A 401 -27.67 8.70 -0.62
CA ARG A 401 -28.86 8.35 0.17
C ARG A 401 -28.44 8.03 1.59
N SER A 402 -29.21 8.53 2.55
CA SER A 402 -29.04 8.12 3.95
C SER A 402 -29.33 6.62 4.05
N LEU A 403 -28.32 5.86 4.48
CA LEU A 403 -28.42 4.40 4.64
C LEU A 403 -28.90 4.01 6.04
N VAL A 404 -28.73 4.92 7.00
CA VAL A 404 -28.92 4.75 8.43
C VAL A 404 -29.22 6.10 9.06
N ALA A 405 -30.00 6.11 10.14
CA ALA A 405 -30.38 7.32 10.87
C ALA A 405 -29.24 7.86 11.76
N VAL A 406 -28.03 8.01 11.23
CA VAL A 406 -26.87 8.58 11.94
C VAL A 406 -26.20 9.67 11.10
N PRO A 407 -25.54 10.68 11.73
CA PRO A 407 -24.71 11.64 11.01
C PRO A 407 -23.76 10.91 10.07
N THR A 408 -23.76 11.32 8.81
CA THR A 408 -23.00 10.65 7.76
C THR A 408 -22.15 11.64 6.96
N LEU A 409 -20.88 11.33 6.78
CA LEU A 409 -19.96 12.05 5.90
C LEU A 409 -19.70 11.25 4.63
N PHE A 410 -19.97 11.84 3.47
CA PHE A 410 -19.61 11.30 2.17
C PHE A 410 -18.38 12.02 1.60
N VAL A 411 -17.43 11.25 1.08
CA VAL A 411 -16.28 11.80 0.34
C VAL A 411 -16.42 11.43 -1.13
N CYS A 412 -16.50 12.46 -1.98
CA CYS A 412 -16.70 12.37 -3.41
C CYS A 412 -15.43 12.87 -4.12
N PRO A 413 -14.50 11.97 -4.52
CA PRO A 413 -13.30 12.37 -5.28
C PRO A 413 -13.62 12.66 -6.75
N LEU A 414 -12.63 13.19 -7.49
CA LEU A 414 -12.69 13.55 -8.92
C LEU A 414 -13.90 14.38 -9.37
N GLU A 415 -14.46 15.21 -8.50
CA GLU A 415 -15.51 16.15 -8.88
C GLU A 415 -14.96 17.24 -9.82
N GLU A 416 -15.85 17.94 -10.54
CA GLU A 416 -15.46 19.03 -11.43
C GLU A 416 -14.96 20.26 -10.64
N LYS A 417 -15.50 20.45 -9.44
CA LYS A 417 -15.15 21.53 -8.52
C LYS A 417 -14.93 20.96 -7.13
N ALA A 418 -13.91 21.50 -6.46
CA ALA A 418 -13.67 21.17 -5.07
C ALA A 418 -14.66 21.97 -4.23
N GLU A 419 -15.36 21.27 -3.35
CA GLU A 419 -16.19 21.88 -2.32
C GLU A 419 -15.72 21.28 -1.01
N GLY A 420 -15.31 22.16 -0.08
CA GLY A 420 -14.92 21.75 1.26
C GLY A 420 -16.07 21.07 2.00
N LEU A 421 -15.81 20.69 3.25
CA LEU A 421 -16.84 20.09 4.09
C LEU A 421 -18.08 20.99 4.18
N GLN A 422 -19.21 20.48 3.71
CA GLN A 422 -20.49 21.20 3.69
C GLN A 422 -21.67 20.27 3.97
N PRO A 423 -22.80 20.80 4.47
CA PRO A 423 -24.05 20.05 4.51
C PRO A 423 -24.50 19.65 3.10
N SER A 424 -24.98 18.42 2.94
CA SER A 424 -25.50 17.94 1.66
C SER A 424 -26.83 18.63 1.32
N ASN A 425 -26.93 19.13 0.09
CA ASN A 425 -28.17 19.73 -0.44
C ASN A 425 -29.20 18.70 -0.92
N VAL A 426 -28.93 17.40 -0.77
CA VAL A 426 -29.84 16.33 -1.19
C VAL A 426 -31.00 16.23 -0.18
N SER A 427 -32.20 16.59 -0.63
CA SER A 427 -33.44 16.39 0.13
C SER A 427 -33.60 14.90 0.42
N VAL A 428 -33.45 14.51 1.68
CA VAL A 428 -33.80 13.16 2.13
C VAL A 428 -35.31 13.17 2.37
N ASP A 429 -36.07 12.50 1.49
CA ASP A 429 -37.50 12.36 1.66
C ASP A 429 -37.79 11.64 2.99
N ASN A 430 -38.49 12.37 3.86
CA ASN A 430 -39.07 11.96 5.14
C ASN A 430 -38.16 11.93 6.40
N ALA A 431 -38.66 12.69 7.39
CA ALA A 431 -38.40 12.65 8.83
C ALA A 431 -36.98 13.04 9.31
N SER A 432 -36.89 14.25 9.88
CA SER A 432 -35.84 14.69 10.82
C SER A 432 -34.44 14.16 10.50
N SER A 433 -33.90 14.58 9.36
CA SER A 433 -32.71 13.97 8.78
C SER A 433 -31.49 14.12 9.71
N PRO A 434 -30.74 13.04 9.98
CA PRO A 434 -29.39 13.20 10.50
C PRO A 434 -28.58 14.03 9.50
N SER A 435 -27.75 14.93 10.01
CA SER A 435 -26.92 15.85 9.22
C SER A 435 -26.00 15.07 8.28
N VAL A 436 -26.38 14.98 7.00
CA VAL A 436 -25.54 14.43 5.95
C VAL A 436 -24.58 15.52 5.51
N TYR A 437 -23.29 15.22 5.51
CA TYR A 437 -22.23 16.11 5.03
C TYR A 437 -21.54 15.48 3.84
N GLU A 438 -21.01 16.34 2.98
CA GLU A 438 -20.22 15.93 1.83
C GLU A 438 -18.90 16.71 1.78
N VAL A 439 -17.87 16.05 1.26
CA VAL A 439 -16.62 16.66 0.79
C VAL A 439 -16.48 16.31 -0.68
N ARG A 440 -16.35 17.32 -1.53
CA ARG A 440 -16.09 17.15 -2.95
C ARG A 440 -14.65 17.50 -3.24
N SER A 441 -13.88 16.51 -3.66
CA SER A 441 -12.48 16.67 -4.01
C SER A 441 -12.34 16.56 -5.52
N VAL A 442 -11.55 17.44 -6.13
CA VAL A 442 -11.15 17.30 -7.54
C VAL A 442 -10.09 16.22 -7.72
N ASP A 443 -9.41 15.83 -6.64
CA ASP A 443 -8.26 14.95 -6.69
C ASP A 443 -8.68 13.48 -6.89
N LEU A 444 -7.70 12.64 -7.26
CA LEU A 444 -7.89 11.20 -7.36
C LEU A 444 -8.41 10.62 -6.02
N PRO A 445 -9.13 9.49 -6.04
CA PRO A 445 -9.59 8.82 -4.82
C PRO A 445 -8.44 8.53 -3.85
N VAL A 446 -7.32 8.02 -4.35
CA VAL A 446 -6.14 7.70 -3.53
C VAL A 446 -5.51 8.93 -2.88
N ILE A 447 -5.49 10.07 -3.58
CA ILE A 447 -4.97 11.34 -3.04
C ILE A 447 -5.96 11.95 -2.03
N SER A 448 -7.25 11.76 -2.27
CA SER A 448 -8.31 12.18 -1.34
C SER A 448 -8.30 11.35 -0.06
N GLY A 449 -8.04 10.04 -0.17
CA GLY A 449 -7.87 9.13 0.97
C GLY A 449 -6.79 9.59 1.93
N ALA A 450 -5.66 10.10 1.43
CA ALA A 450 -4.60 10.66 2.26
C ALA A 450 -5.04 11.85 3.14
N ARG A 451 -6.11 12.56 2.75
CA ARG A 451 -6.68 13.70 3.51
C ARG A 451 -7.87 13.31 4.37
N LEU A 452 -8.37 12.08 4.23
CA LEU A 452 -9.57 11.59 4.92
C LEU A 452 -9.53 11.81 6.45
N PRO A 453 -8.43 11.49 7.17
CA PRO A 453 -8.39 11.69 8.63
C PRO A 453 -8.60 13.15 9.02
N GLY A 454 -8.09 14.08 8.22
CA GLY A 454 -8.26 15.52 8.44
C GLY A 454 -9.71 15.98 8.25
N TRP A 455 -10.39 15.48 7.21
CA TRP A 455 -11.81 15.76 6.98
C TRP A 455 -12.70 15.16 8.07
N ILE A 456 -12.39 13.94 8.52
CA ILE A 456 -13.09 13.31 9.65
C ILE A 456 -12.93 14.16 10.92
N ASN A 457 -11.72 14.66 11.21
CA ASN A 457 -11.49 15.52 12.37
C ASN A 457 -12.34 16.80 12.31
N GLN A 458 -12.35 17.47 11.15
CA GLN A 458 -13.14 18.69 10.94
C GLN A 458 -14.63 18.41 11.11
N TRP A 459 -15.10 17.29 10.58
CA TRP A 459 -16.51 16.89 10.67
C TRP A 459 -16.94 16.51 12.08
N ILE A 460 -16.12 15.75 12.80
CA ILE A 460 -16.37 15.43 14.21
C ILE A 460 -16.49 16.73 15.04
N ALA A 461 -15.62 17.70 14.81
CA ALA A 461 -15.66 18.99 15.50
C ALA A 461 -16.90 19.85 15.18
N LEU A 462 -17.66 19.54 14.13
CA LEU A 462 -18.95 20.19 13.83
C LEU A 462 -20.13 19.48 14.52
N LEU A 463 -19.97 18.21 14.88
CA LEU A 463 -21.00 17.39 15.52
C LEU A 463 -20.95 17.45 17.04
N ASP A 464 -19.75 17.63 17.59
CA ASP A 464 -19.48 17.87 19.02
C ASP A 464 -19.66 19.36 19.35
#